data_AF-A0A419DCT8-F1
#
_entry.id   AF-A0A419DCT8-F1
#
_cell.length_a   1.000
_cell.length_b   1.000
_cell.length_c   1.000
_cell.angle_alpha   90.00
_cell.angle_beta   90.00
_cell.angle_gamma   90.00
#
_symmetry.space_group_name_H-M   'P 1'
#
loop_
_entity.id
_entity.type
_entity.pdbx_description
1 polymer ?
#
loop_
_entity_poly.entity_id
_entity_poly.type
_entity_poly.pdbx_seq_one_letter_code
_entity_poly.pdbx_strand_id
1 'polypeptide(L)' 'MAGTKKGGLQAARTNKERYGTDFYERIGRIGGKRGTTGGFAANPELAKEAGRKGGKASAAKRRKK' A
#
# COMPACT_ATOMS: atom_id res chain seq x y z
N MET A 1 -7.16 -10.04 22.99
CA MET A 1 -7.11 -11.41 22.44
C MET A 1 -6.41 -11.37 21.10
N ALA A 2 -5.49 -12.29 20.82
CA ALA A 2 -4.86 -12.40 19.50
C ALA A 2 -5.91 -12.74 18.44
N GLY A 3 -5.71 -12.30 17.19
CA GLY A 3 -6.63 -12.56 16.08
C GLY A 3 -7.93 -11.73 16.06
N THR A 4 -8.21 -10.90 17.07
CA THR A 4 -9.38 -10.01 17.06
C THR A 4 -9.03 -8.61 16.59
N LYS A 5 -10.01 -7.88 16.04
CA LYS A 5 -9.84 -6.47 15.61
C LYS A 5 -9.24 -5.61 16.73
N LYS A 6 -9.77 -5.73 17.95
CA LYS A 6 -9.29 -4.98 19.13
C LYS A 6 -7.82 -5.31 19.46
N GLY A 7 -7.44 -6.58 19.39
CA GLY A 7 -6.06 -7.00 19.58
C GLY A 7 -5.11 -6.46 18.52
N GLY A 8 -5.52 -6.49 17.25
CA GLY A 8 -4.74 -5.93 16.14
C GLY A 8 -4.50 -4.43 16.28
N LEU A 9 -5.52 -3.67 16.70
CA LEU A 9 -5.39 -2.24 16.95
C LEU A 9 -4.42 -1.93 18.09
N GLN A 10 -4.48 -2.68 19.19
CA GLN A 10 -3.54 -2.55 20.30
C GLN A 10 -2.11 -2.87 19.85
N ALA A 11 -1.91 -3.95 19.11
CA ALA A 11 -0.59 -4.31 18.57
C ALA A 11 -0.03 -3.22 17.65
N ALA A 12 -0.86 -2.66 16.77
CA ALA A 12 -0.46 -1.56 15.90
C ALA A 12 -0.05 -0.30 16.68
N ARG A 13 -0.77 0.01 17.76
CA ARG A 13 -0.42 1.13 18.66
C ARG A 13 0.96 0.91 19.29
N THR A 14 1.16 -0.24 19.92
CA THR A 14 2.42 -0.61 20.55
C THR A 14 3.59 -0.59 19.55
N ASN A 15 3.38 -1.08 18.32
CA ASN A 15 4.41 -1.06 17.29
C ASN A 15 4.80 0.37 16.87
N LYS A 16 3.81 1.27 16.74
CA LYS A 16 4.07 2.68 16.43
C LYS A 16 4.75 3.40 17.60
N GLU A 17 4.38 3.10 18.84
CA GLU A 17 5.00 3.66 20.04
C GLU A 17 6.46 3.20 20.19
N ARG A 18 6.77 1.93 19.89
CA ARG A 18 8.12 1.37 20.04
C ARG A 18 9.07 1.70 18.90
N TYR A 19 8.57 1.69 17.66
CA TYR A 19 9.42 1.76 16.46
C TYR A 19 9.20 3.04 15.63
N GLY A 20 8.32 3.93 16.10
CA GLY A 20 7.97 5.17 15.42
C GLY A 20 6.81 5.03 14.43
N THR A 21 6.31 6.18 13.98
CA THR A 21 5.17 6.27 13.06
C THR A 21 5.45 5.67 11.68
N ASP A 22 6.70 5.76 11.21
CA ASP A 22 7.15 5.23 9.90
C ASP A 22 7.29 3.68 9.90
N PHE A 23 7.10 2.99 11.03
CA PHE A 23 7.33 1.54 11.14
C PHE A 23 6.70 0.71 10.01
N TYR A 24 5.41 0.94 9.73
CA TYR A 24 4.70 0.22 8.67
C TYR A 24 5.11 0.66 7.27
N GLU A 25 5.46 1.94 7.09
CA GLU A 25 5.97 2.47 5.82
C GLU A 25 7.32 1.84 5.47
N ARG A 26 8.23 1.76 6.44
CA ARG A 26 9.54 1.12 6.28
C ARG A 26 9.42 -0.34 5.91
N ILE A 27 8.59 -1.11 6.62
CA ILE A 27 8.41 -2.55 6.35
C ILE A 27 7.76 -2.76 4.99
N GLY A 28 6.75 -1.95 4.64
CA GLY A 28 6.11 -1.99 3.33
C GLY A 28 7.10 -1.70 2.19
N ARG A 29 7.97 -0.70 2.37
CA ARG A 29 9.03 -0.35 1.42
C ARG A 29 10.04 -1.49 1.22
N ILE A 30 10.50 -2.11 2.31
CA ILE A 30 11.42 -3.26 2.26
C ILE A 30 10.75 -4.44 1.56
N GLY A 31 9.52 -4.77 1.94
CA GLY A 31 8.74 -5.85 1.33
C GLY A 31 8.52 -5.62 -0.17
N GLY A 32 8.14 -4.41 -0.56
CA GLY A 32 7.97 -4.03 -1.96
C GLY A 32 9.26 -4.09 -2.77
N LYS A 33 10.40 -3.68 -2.18
CA LYS A 33 11.72 -3.76 -2.84
C LYS A 33 12.21 -5.20 -2.99
N ARG A 34 11.90 -6.09 -2.04
CA ARG A 34 12.28 -7.51 -2.09
C ARG A 34 11.31 -8.37 -2.90
N GLY A 35 10.07 -7.91 -3.07
CA GLY A 35 9.07 -8.59 -3.88
C GLY A 35 9.44 -8.54 -5.36
N THR A 36 10.00 -9.63 -5.87
CA THR A 36 10.35 -9.81 -7.28
C THR A 36 9.18 -10.30 -8.13
N THR A 37 8.00 -10.51 -7.53
CA THR A 37 6.81 -11.13 -8.12
C THR A 37 6.05 -10.27 -9.16
N GLY A 38 6.68 -9.25 -9.75
CA GLY A 38 6.09 -8.50 -10.87
C GLY A 38 5.15 -7.36 -10.48
N GLY A 39 5.31 -6.75 -9.30
CA GLY A 39 4.59 -5.53 -8.93
C GLY A 39 5.00 -4.30 -9.76
N PHE A 40 4.32 -3.16 -9.58
CA PHE A 40 4.58 -1.91 -10.32
C PHE A 40 6.02 -1.37 -10.21
N ALA A 41 6.78 -1.77 -9.18
CA ALA A 41 8.19 -1.43 -9.04
C ALA A 41 9.11 -2.29 -9.92
N ALA A 42 8.70 -3.51 -10.28
CA ALA A 42 9.48 -4.45 -11.08
C ALA A 42 9.26 -4.26 -12.60
N ASN A 43 8.12 -3.71 -13.00
CA ASN A 43 7.81 -3.41 -14.40
C ASN A 43 7.26 -1.97 -14.55
N PRO A 44 8.11 -1.00 -14.92
CA PRO A 44 7.71 0.40 -15.10
C PRO A 44 6.63 0.60 -16.17
N GLU A 45 6.66 -0.21 -17.24
CA GLU A 45 5.67 -0.13 -18.32
C GLU A 45 4.28 -0.58 -17.84
N LEU A 46 4.21 -1.64 -17.04
CA LEU A 46 2.97 -2.07 -16.37
C LEU A 46 2.41 -0.97 -15.46
N ALA A 47 3.27 -0.31 -14.68
CA ALA A 47 2.88 0.79 -13.80
C ALA A 47 2.31 1.98 -14.57
N LYS A 48 2.97 2.35 -15.67
CA LYS A 48 2.54 3.42 -16.56
C LYS A 48 1.19 3.11 -17.20
N GLU A 49 1.00 1.88 -17.68
CA GLU A 49 -0.26 1.48 -18.30
C GLU A 49 -1.42 1.45 -17.30
N ALA A 50 -1.19 0.89 -16.11
CA ALA A 50 -2.18 0.85 -15.03
C ALA A 50 -2.55 2.27 -14.56
N GLY A 51 -1.57 3.14 -14.38
CA GLY A 51 -1.79 4.56 -14.05
C GLY A 51 -2.62 5.28 -15.11
N ARG A 52 -2.30 5.09 -16.39
CA ARG A 52 -3.06 5.65 -17.51
C ARG A 52 -4.52 5.16 -17.53
N LYS A 53 -4.75 3.85 -17.35
CA LYS A 53 -6.11 3.27 -17.30
C LYS A 53 -6.91 3.83 -16.13
N GLY A 54 -6.31 3.86 -14.93
CA GLY A 54 -6.94 4.39 -13.73
C GLY A 54 -7.30 5.88 -13.85
N GLY A 55 -6.38 6.69 -14.39
CA GLY A 55 -6.61 8.12 -14.63
C GLY A 55 -7.78 8.37 -15.60
N LYS A 56 -7.82 7.63 -16.72
CA LYS A 56 -8.94 7.71 -17.68
C LYS A 56 -10.28 7.31 -17.07
N ALA A 57 -10.32 6.23 -16.28
CA ALA A 57 -11.54 5.78 -15.61
C ALA A 57 -12.07 6.82 -14.62
N SER A 58 -11.18 7.40 -13.80
CA SER A 58 -11.52 8.46 -12.85
C SER A 58 -11.99 9.74 -13.55
N ALA A 59 -11.34 10.14 -14.65
CA ALA A 59 -11.75 11.29 -15.44
C ALA A 59 -13.12 11.08 -16.09
N ALA A 60 -13.37 9.88 -16.65
CA ALA A 60 -14.67 9.51 -17.21
C ALA A 60 -15.77 9.51 -16.15
N LYS A 61 -15.49 8.99 -14.94
CA LYS A 61 -16.44 9.02 -13.82
C LYS A 61 -16.76 10.45 -13.38
N ARG A 62 -15.77 11.35 -13.33
CA ARG A 62 -15.97 12.77 -12.98
C ARG A 62 -16.81 13.52 -14.00
N ARG A 63 -16.71 13.20 -15.29
CA ARG A 63 -17.49 13.85 -16.37
C ARG A 63 -18.95 13.43 -16.43
N LYS A 64 -19.30 12.29 -15.83
CA LYS A 64 -20.68 11.77 -15.78
C LYS A 64 -21.46 12.24 -14.54
N LYS A 65 -20.84 13.06 -13.70
CA LYS A 65 -21.43 13.65 -12.50
C LYS A 65 -21.74 15.11 -12.78
#